data_AF-A0A3B9Q519-F1
#
_entry.id   AF-A0A3B9Q519-F1
#
_cell.length_a   1.000
_cell.length_b   1.000
_cell.length_c   1.000
_cell.angle_alpha   90.00
_cell.angle_beta   90.00
_cell.angle_gamma   90.00
#
_symmetry.space_group_name_H-M   'P 1'
#
loop_
_entity.id
_entity.type
_entity.pdbx_description
1 polymer ?
#
loop_
_entity_poly.entity_id
_entity_poly.type
_entity_poly.pdbx_seq_one_letter_code
_entity_poly.pdbx_strand_id
1 'polypeptide(L)'
;MLNRSIKSSFLNALIFLTYPIVIMQGTTAQTDLVVASLIACAFYFLAMGFRSEKKYLALSGLAIALALGSKQTAFFILPGYLLLFIFLWAKNRGKHPGALGYFLVFFLVFFLAFGSLTYIMNYLHFGGFFGPPGAVESQSAFLTIQDKLETLRINPHRLLYNAVDPSGLPYPMKNYFVKAKAILFSNFMSYFHIELEGTTLTQNQTNFSYLTVPHLTEDEAWFGPLGFVLMSIALLAGLVNGIRKKDPLRFGLFLTTLAYTLCIIMFRPGWDPYQGRYFLSIAVLITPLINLYFSDTKFLRFFRYASVVMAVFITLTTHLLNEAKPVAVFKNNPSLIRETIWNLDRVDKMTLPNRSLRDPLRSIFSLVPEDSVLGLCIDTGVWDYPFFGEDFSQQIVPINPKEMILNQNWVSQNEIDYIVMNTNTDLWENTPPYLEIIYDYGGWILFSVK
;
A
#
# COMPACT_ATOMS: atom_id res chain seq x y z
N MET A 1 -23.30 -4.53 10.50
CA MET A 1 -22.44 -4.70 11.69
C MET A 1 -22.79 -3.80 12.88
N LEU A 2 -22.91 -2.47 12.75
CA LEU A 2 -22.94 -1.54 13.92
C LEU A 2 -24.32 -0.97 14.30
N ASN A 3 -25.43 -1.54 13.78
CA ASN A 3 -26.81 -1.04 13.97
C ASN A 3 -26.95 0.47 13.72
N ARG A 4 -26.43 0.93 12.58
CA ARG A 4 -26.51 2.34 12.14
C ARG A 4 -27.70 2.54 11.21
N SER A 5 -28.22 3.76 11.14
CA SER A 5 -29.22 4.13 10.13
C SER A 5 -28.60 4.12 8.73
N ILE A 6 -29.41 3.89 7.70
CA ILE A 6 -28.98 3.87 6.30
C ILE A 6 -28.25 5.17 5.92
N LYS A 7 -28.79 6.32 6.34
CA LYS A 7 -28.20 7.64 6.07
C LYS A 7 -26.82 7.79 6.71
N SER A 8 -26.63 7.30 7.94
CA SER A 8 -25.32 7.31 8.61
C SER A 8 -24.32 6.39 7.92
N SER A 9 -24.76 5.20 7.50
CA SER A 9 -23.91 4.26 6.77
C SER A 9 -23.48 4.82 5.41
N PHE A 10 -24.40 5.44 4.68
CA PHE A 10 -24.12 6.07 3.39
C PHE A 10 -23.13 7.23 3.53
N LEU A 11 -23.33 8.11 4.52
CA LEU A 11 -22.39 9.20 4.80
C LEU A 11 -20.98 8.68 5.10
N ASN A 12 -20.85 7.65 5.96
CA ASN A 12 -19.54 7.09 6.30
C ASN A 12 -18.87 6.44 5.09
N ALA A 13 -19.63 5.77 4.21
CA ALA A 13 -19.11 5.23 2.96
C ALA A 13 -18.59 6.34 2.04
N LEU A 14 -19.34 7.42 1.87
CA LEU A 14 -18.89 8.57 1.08
C LEU A 14 -17.64 9.24 1.68
N ILE A 15 -17.59 9.40 3.01
CA ILE A 15 -16.39 9.93 3.68
C ILE A 15 -15.17 9.05 3.42
N PHE A 16 -15.30 7.72 3.50
CA PHE A 16 -14.19 6.80 3.17
C PHE A 16 -13.66 7.03 1.75
N LEU A 17 -14.57 7.19 0.78
CA LEU A 17 -14.21 7.45 -0.63
C LEU A 17 -13.51 8.80 -0.84
N THR A 18 -13.60 9.72 0.12
CA THR A 18 -12.95 11.04 0.03
C THR A 18 -11.53 11.08 0.61
N TYR A 19 -11.05 9.99 1.22
CA TYR A 19 -9.69 9.96 1.76
C TYR A 19 -8.67 10.01 0.62
N PRO A 20 -7.63 10.88 0.66
CA PRO A 20 -6.67 11.05 -0.42
C PRO A 20 -6.08 9.73 -0.92
N ILE A 21 -5.61 8.86 -0.03
CA ILE A 21 -5.07 7.54 -0.42
C ILE A 21 -6.10 6.63 -1.10
N VAL A 22 -7.38 6.68 -0.71
CA VAL A 22 -8.46 5.91 -1.35
C VAL A 22 -8.72 6.43 -2.76
N ILE A 23 -8.75 7.76 -2.91
CA ILE A 23 -8.90 8.42 -4.21
C ILE A 23 -7.73 8.05 -5.14
N MET A 24 -6.49 8.15 -4.64
CA MET A 24 -5.30 7.88 -5.45
C MET A 24 -5.25 6.44 -5.91
N GLN A 25 -5.45 5.49 -4.99
CA GLN A 25 -5.39 4.07 -5.32
C GLN A 25 -6.58 3.58 -6.14
N GLY A 26 -7.73 4.28 -6.10
CA GLY A 26 -8.91 3.91 -6.89
C GLY A 26 -8.67 3.90 -8.41
N THR A 27 -7.54 4.45 -8.87
CA THR A 27 -7.16 4.51 -10.28
C THR A 27 -5.83 3.83 -10.58
N THR A 28 -5.31 2.99 -9.68
CA THR A 28 -4.01 2.30 -9.83
C THR A 28 -4.18 0.78 -9.74
N ALA A 29 -3.14 0.05 -10.15
CA ALA A 29 -3.10 -1.41 -10.03
C ALA A 29 -2.68 -1.89 -8.62
N GLN A 30 -2.66 -1.01 -7.61
CA GLN A 30 -2.29 -1.39 -6.25
C GLN A 30 -3.36 -2.28 -5.60
N THR A 31 -2.92 -3.29 -4.86
CA THR A 31 -3.82 -4.30 -4.28
C THR A 31 -4.37 -3.91 -2.90
N ASP A 32 -3.94 -2.81 -2.28
CA ASP A 32 -4.34 -2.46 -0.90
C ASP A 32 -5.84 -2.20 -0.76
N LEU A 33 -6.48 -1.51 -1.71
CA LEU A 33 -7.93 -1.31 -1.69
C LEU A 33 -8.72 -2.61 -1.83
N VAL A 34 -8.25 -3.54 -2.67
CA VAL A 34 -8.85 -4.87 -2.82
C VAL A 34 -8.77 -5.61 -1.49
N VAL A 35 -7.60 -5.64 -0.86
CA VAL A 35 -7.38 -6.28 0.46
C VAL A 35 -8.24 -5.64 1.53
N ALA A 36 -8.31 -4.30 1.59
CA ALA A 36 -9.15 -3.58 2.54
C ALA A 36 -10.64 -3.93 2.35
N SER A 37 -11.11 -4.03 1.11
CA SER A 37 -12.50 -4.44 0.82
C SER A 37 -12.80 -5.87 1.29
N LEU A 38 -11.88 -6.81 1.05
CA LEU A 38 -12.01 -8.20 1.49
C LEU A 38 -12.00 -8.30 3.02
N ILE A 39 -11.14 -7.51 3.70
CA ILE A 39 -11.13 -7.41 5.16
C ILE A 39 -12.46 -6.83 5.68
N ALA A 40 -13.00 -5.79 5.03
CA ALA A 40 -14.32 -5.25 5.42
C ALA A 40 -15.42 -6.30 5.28
N CYS A 41 -15.44 -7.06 4.19
CA CYS A 41 -16.34 -8.20 3.99
C CYS A 41 -16.16 -9.27 5.06
N ALA A 42 -14.93 -9.64 5.39
CA ALA A 42 -14.62 -10.61 6.43
C ALA A 42 -15.22 -10.23 7.78
N PHE A 43 -14.97 -9.01 8.25
CA PHE A 43 -15.50 -8.52 9.53
C PHE A 43 -17.03 -8.34 9.50
N TYR A 44 -17.59 -7.88 8.37
CA TYR A 44 -19.03 -7.76 8.19
C TYR A 44 -19.72 -9.13 8.29
N PHE A 45 -19.25 -10.12 7.54
CA PHE A 45 -19.82 -11.46 7.52
C PHE A 45 -19.55 -12.22 8.82
N LEU A 46 -18.43 -11.98 9.49
CA LEU A 46 -18.16 -12.49 10.83
C LEU A 46 -19.25 -12.03 11.80
N ALA A 47 -19.52 -10.73 11.82
CA ALA A 47 -20.56 -10.15 12.67
C ALA A 47 -21.96 -10.67 12.31
N MET A 48 -22.27 -10.84 11.02
CA MET A 48 -23.54 -11.44 10.57
C MET A 48 -23.66 -12.92 10.94
N GLY A 49 -22.55 -13.66 10.91
CA GLY A 49 -22.51 -15.10 11.23
C GLY A 49 -22.90 -15.41 12.67
N PHE A 50 -22.55 -14.53 13.60
CA PHE A 50 -22.91 -14.66 15.02
C PHE A 50 -24.21 -13.93 15.42
N ARG A 51 -24.75 -13.07 14.54
CA ARG A 51 -26.01 -12.33 14.80
C ARG A 51 -27.23 -12.95 14.13
N SER A 52 -27.03 -13.56 12.97
CA SER A 52 -28.10 -14.06 12.12
C SER A 52 -27.88 -15.54 11.85
N GLU A 53 -27.17 -15.90 10.77
CA GLU A 53 -27.05 -17.27 10.30
C GLU A 53 -25.59 -17.72 10.16
N LYS A 54 -25.31 -18.96 10.58
CA LYS A 54 -23.98 -19.57 10.53
C LYS A 54 -23.36 -19.56 9.13
N LYS A 55 -24.15 -19.56 8.06
CA LYS A 55 -23.67 -19.54 6.66
C LYS A 55 -22.78 -18.33 6.35
N TYR A 56 -23.01 -17.18 7.00
CA TYR A 56 -22.16 -16.01 6.83
C TYR A 56 -20.74 -16.23 7.36
N LEU A 57 -20.51 -17.18 8.27
CA LEU A 57 -19.15 -17.55 8.68
C LEU A 57 -18.35 -18.19 7.53
N ALA A 58 -19.01 -18.89 6.60
CA ALA A 58 -18.34 -19.40 5.40
C ALA A 58 -17.91 -18.25 4.47
N LEU A 59 -18.77 -17.26 4.27
CA LEU A 59 -18.43 -16.05 3.49
C LEU A 59 -17.33 -15.21 4.16
N SER A 60 -17.32 -15.17 5.49
CA SER A 60 -16.23 -14.56 6.25
C SER A 60 -14.91 -15.31 6.05
N GLY A 61 -14.94 -16.65 6.05
CA GLY A 61 -13.80 -17.50 5.74
C GLY A 61 -13.28 -17.29 4.31
N LEU A 62 -14.19 -17.22 3.32
CA LEU A 62 -13.84 -16.90 1.94
C LEU A 62 -13.15 -15.53 1.83
N ALA A 63 -13.70 -14.51 2.48
CA ALA A 63 -13.15 -13.16 2.41
C ALA A 63 -11.74 -13.06 3.03
N ILE A 64 -11.47 -13.70 4.18
CA ILE A 64 -10.11 -13.77 4.75
C ILE A 64 -9.19 -14.61 3.87
N ALA A 65 -9.65 -15.74 3.33
CA ALA A 65 -8.85 -16.57 2.44
C ALA A 65 -8.37 -15.79 1.20
N LEU A 66 -9.27 -15.04 0.57
CA LEU A 66 -8.94 -14.16 -0.56
C LEU A 66 -8.00 -13.01 -0.16
N ALA A 67 -8.22 -12.39 1.01
CA ALA A 67 -7.36 -11.31 1.49
C ALA A 67 -5.91 -11.80 1.69
N LEU A 68 -5.75 -12.96 2.36
CA LEU A 68 -4.45 -13.60 2.54
C LEU A 68 -3.83 -14.02 1.20
N GLY A 69 -4.63 -14.50 0.25
CA GLY A 69 -4.15 -14.81 -1.10
C GLY A 69 -3.65 -13.60 -1.90
N SER A 70 -4.21 -12.43 -1.62
CA SER A 70 -3.97 -11.22 -2.43
C SER A 70 -2.73 -10.44 -2.00
N LYS A 71 -2.41 -10.39 -0.69
CA LYS A 71 -1.28 -9.61 -0.18
C LYS A 71 -0.77 -10.13 1.16
N GLN A 72 0.55 -10.24 1.30
CA GLN A 72 1.19 -10.70 2.54
C GLN A 72 0.85 -9.81 3.76
N THR A 73 0.70 -8.50 3.59
CA THR A 73 0.32 -7.60 4.71
C THR A 73 -1.07 -7.90 5.27
N ALA A 74 -1.92 -8.66 4.57
CA ALA A 74 -3.19 -9.13 5.10
C ALA A 74 -3.02 -10.04 6.33
N PHE A 75 -1.88 -10.72 6.51
CA PHE A 75 -1.61 -11.52 7.72
C PHE A 75 -1.65 -10.68 9.00
N PHE A 76 -1.32 -9.39 8.92
CA PHE A 76 -1.32 -8.49 10.08
C PHE A 76 -2.72 -8.25 10.65
N ILE A 77 -3.79 -8.56 9.90
CA ILE A 77 -5.17 -8.47 10.40
C ILE A 77 -5.56 -9.65 11.29
N LEU A 78 -4.87 -10.80 11.17
CA LEU A 78 -5.28 -12.05 11.79
C LEU A 78 -5.36 -11.99 13.31
N PRO A 79 -4.38 -11.41 14.05
CA PRO A 79 -4.48 -11.37 15.50
C PRO A 79 -5.76 -10.64 15.97
N GLY A 80 -6.08 -9.51 15.34
CA GLY A 80 -7.30 -8.75 15.63
C GLY A 80 -8.57 -9.50 15.25
N TYR A 81 -8.59 -10.07 14.05
CA TYR A 81 -9.72 -10.86 13.54
C TYR A 81 -10.01 -12.08 14.42
N LEU A 82 -8.97 -12.83 14.83
CA LEU A 82 -9.09 -14.00 15.69
C LEU A 82 -9.57 -13.63 17.10
N LEU A 83 -9.06 -12.54 17.69
CA LEU A 83 -9.55 -12.05 18.98
C LEU A 83 -11.04 -11.70 18.91
N LEU A 84 -11.46 -10.98 17.87
CA LEU A 84 -12.88 -10.66 17.69
C LEU A 84 -13.72 -11.93 17.47
N PHE A 85 -13.23 -12.87 16.66
CA PHE A 85 -13.88 -14.17 16.44
C PHE A 85 -14.10 -14.88 17.77
N ILE A 86 -13.05 -15.02 18.58
CA ILE A 86 -13.09 -15.71 19.88
C ILE A 86 -14.09 -15.02 20.82
N PHE A 87 -14.09 -13.68 20.89
CA PHE A 87 -15.06 -12.96 21.72
C PHE A 87 -16.51 -13.16 21.27
N LEU A 88 -16.78 -13.12 19.97
CA LEU A 88 -18.12 -13.35 19.44
C LEU A 88 -18.55 -14.80 19.62
N TRP A 89 -17.64 -15.76 19.41
CA TRP A 89 -17.88 -17.17 19.62
C TRP A 89 -18.15 -17.49 21.10
N ALA A 90 -17.30 -17.04 22.01
CA ALA A 90 -17.46 -17.26 23.46
C ALA A 90 -18.81 -16.74 23.96
N LYS A 91 -19.24 -15.56 23.48
CA LYS A 91 -20.53 -14.95 23.82
C LYS A 91 -21.73 -15.72 23.24
N ASN A 92 -21.58 -16.36 22.09
CA ASN A 92 -22.67 -17.01 21.35
C ASN A 92 -22.53 -18.54 21.25
N ARG A 93 -21.64 -19.17 22.03
CA ARG A 93 -21.31 -20.60 21.92
C ARG A 93 -22.53 -21.51 22.09
N GLY A 94 -23.51 -21.12 22.92
CA GLY A 94 -24.74 -21.87 23.10
C GLY A 94 -25.66 -21.84 21.88
N LYS A 95 -25.62 -20.77 21.07
CA LYS A 95 -26.42 -20.63 19.84
C LYS A 95 -25.74 -21.23 18.62
N HIS A 96 -24.40 -21.22 18.60
CA HIS A 96 -23.60 -21.70 17.47
C HIS A 96 -22.40 -22.56 17.93
N PRO A 97 -22.62 -23.74 18.54
CA PRO A 97 -21.54 -24.54 19.14
C PRO A 97 -20.49 -24.99 18.12
N GLY A 98 -20.89 -25.33 16.90
CA GLY A 98 -19.98 -25.72 15.81
C GLY A 98 -19.52 -24.57 14.91
N ALA A 99 -19.61 -23.31 15.34
CA ALA A 99 -19.19 -22.14 14.54
C ALA A 99 -17.70 -22.18 14.18
N LEU A 100 -16.83 -22.53 15.13
CA LEU A 100 -15.39 -22.57 14.93
C LEU A 100 -15.00 -23.62 13.88
N GLY A 101 -15.43 -24.87 14.07
CA GLY A 101 -15.14 -25.94 13.10
C GLY A 101 -15.68 -25.63 11.70
N TYR A 102 -16.90 -25.08 11.62
CA TYR A 102 -17.48 -24.66 10.33
C TYR A 102 -16.67 -23.54 9.66
N PHE A 103 -16.31 -22.49 10.41
CA PHE A 103 -15.46 -21.43 9.89
C PHE A 103 -14.12 -21.99 9.39
N LEU A 104 -13.46 -22.83 10.19
CA LEU A 104 -12.15 -23.40 9.84
C LEU A 104 -12.22 -24.28 8.59
N VAL A 105 -13.22 -25.15 8.48
CA VAL A 105 -13.40 -26.01 7.29
C VAL A 105 -13.56 -25.16 6.04
N PHE A 106 -14.48 -24.18 6.05
CA PHE A 106 -14.71 -23.33 4.87
C PHE A 106 -13.52 -22.42 4.57
N PHE A 107 -12.87 -21.84 5.60
CA PHE A 107 -11.66 -21.06 5.42
C PHE A 107 -10.55 -21.89 4.75
N LEU A 108 -10.29 -23.11 5.22
CA LEU A 108 -9.27 -23.98 4.65
C LEU A 108 -9.58 -24.36 3.21
N VAL A 109 -10.82 -24.74 2.92
CA VAL A 109 -11.26 -25.07 1.55
C VAL A 109 -11.07 -23.87 0.62
N PHE A 110 -11.51 -22.67 1.02
CA PHE A 110 -11.37 -21.48 0.20
C PHE A 110 -9.93 -20.97 0.09
N PHE A 111 -9.12 -21.11 1.14
CA PHE A 111 -7.71 -20.75 1.10
C PHE A 111 -6.95 -21.67 0.15
N LEU A 112 -7.18 -22.99 0.21
CA LEU A 112 -6.58 -23.93 -0.73
C LEU A 112 -7.01 -23.64 -2.17
N ALA A 113 -8.31 -23.37 -2.41
CA ALA A 113 -8.83 -23.12 -3.74
C ALA A 113 -8.39 -21.78 -4.36
N PHE A 114 -8.33 -20.71 -3.56
CA PHE A 114 -8.19 -19.34 -4.09
C PHE A 114 -7.00 -18.55 -3.51
N GLY A 115 -6.51 -18.89 -2.32
CA GLY A 115 -5.48 -18.13 -1.63
C GLY A 115 -4.08 -18.74 -1.66
N SER A 116 -3.97 -20.04 -1.96
CA SER A 116 -2.73 -20.81 -1.77
C SER A 116 -1.73 -20.69 -2.92
N LEU A 117 -2.18 -20.33 -4.13
CA LEU A 117 -1.40 -20.43 -5.37
C LEU A 117 -0.03 -19.74 -5.26
N THR A 118 0.00 -18.47 -4.85
CA THR A 118 1.24 -17.71 -4.71
C THR A 118 2.20 -18.35 -3.72
N TYR A 119 1.69 -18.89 -2.61
CA TYR A 119 2.51 -19.55 -1.59
C TYR A 119 3.11 -20.87 -2.08
N ILE A 120 2.32 -21.64 -2.84
CA ILE A 120 2.78 -22.88 -3.47
C ILE A 120 3.86 -22.56 -4.51
N MET A 121 3.61 -21.58 -5.38
CA MET A 121 4.57 -21.15 -6.39
C MET A 121 5.87 -20.66 -5.76
N ASN A 122 5.78 -19.85 -4.70
CA ASN A 122 6.95 -19.40 -3.96
C ASN A 122 7.73 -20.57 -3.36
N TYR A 123 7.04 -21.55 -2.76
CA TYR A 123 7.70 -22.72 -2.19
C TYR A 123 8.42 -23.56 -3.25
N LEU A 124 7.79 -23.78 -4.41
CA LEU A 124 8.38 -24.56 -5.50
C LEU A 124 9.59 -23.87 -6.13
N HIS A 125 9.59 -22.53 -6.26
CA HIS A 125 10.68 -21.79 -6.90
C HIS A 125 11.79 -21.37 -5.94
N PHE A 126 11.46 -21.03 -4.69
CA PHE A 126 12.39 -20.42 -3.74
C PHE A 126 12.62 -21.24 -2.47
N GLY A 127 11.91 -22.36 -2.29
CA GLY A 127 11.98 -23.18 -1.07
C GLY A 127 11.27 -22.58 0.15
N GLY A 128 10.60 -21.44 0.00
CA GLY A 128 9.90 -20.73 1.09
C GLY A 128 8.56 -20.14 0.66
N PHE A 129 7.58 -20.07 1.56
CA PHE A 129 6.22 -19.59 1.24
C PHE A 129 6.14 -18.08 0.96
N PHE A 130 7.08 -17.30 1.49
CA PHE A 130 7.04 -15.82 1.45
C PHE A 130 7.92 -15.22 0.34
N GLY A 131 8.39 -16.04 -0.59
CA GLY A 131 9.22 -15.63 -1.73
C GLY A 131 10.70 -15.96 -1.52
N PRO A 132 11.61 -15.31 -2.26
CA PRO A 132 13.05 -15.52 -2.16
C PRO A 132 13.56 -15.35 -0.72
N PRO A 133 14.51 -16.17 -0.25
CA PRO A 133 15.07 -16.06 1.10
C PRO A 133 15.52 -14.64 1.47
N GLY A 134 16.22 -13.95 0.55
CA GLY A 134 16.66 -12.56 0.75
C GLY A 134 15.54 -11.53 0.87
N ALA A 135 14.35 -11.78 0.28
CA ALA A 135 13.20 -10.89 0.42
C ALA A 135 12.54 -11.01 1.81
N VAL A 136 12.58 -12.21 2.41
CA VAL A 136 12.11 -12.45 3.77
C VAL A 136 13.12 -11.93 4.78
N GLU A 137 14.41 -12.19 4.58
CA GLU A 137 15.49 -11.70 5.44
C GLU A 137 15.54 -10.17 5.44
N SER A 138 15.48 -9.50 4.29
CA SER A 138 15.40 -8.03 4.23
C SER A 138 14.13 -7.48 4.91
N GLN A 139 13.03 -8.25 4.92
CA GLN A 139 11.79 -7.89 5.62
C GLN A 139 11.79 -8.22 7.12
N SER A 140 12.68 -9.09 7.59
CA SER A 140 12.72 -9.57 8.98
C SER A 140 14.06 -9.35 9.68
N ALA A 141 14.99 -8.63 9.04
CA ALA A 141 16.31 -8.25 9.54
C ALA A 141 16.22 -7.23 10.68
N PHE A 142 15.62 -7.64 11.79
CA PHE A 142 15.94 -7.07 13.09
C PHE A 142 17.15 -7.84 13.61
N LEU A 143 18.32 -7.20 13.53
CA LEU A 143 19.60 -7.83 13.83
C LEU A 143 19.71 -8.19 15.32
N THR A 144 18.93 -7.54 16.21
CA THR A 144 18.89 -7.80 17.66
C THR A 144 17.52 -7.53 18.33
N ILE A 145 17.33 -8.01 19.57
CA ILE A 145 16.18 -7.64 20.43
C ILE A 145 16.18 -6.12 20.72
N GLN A 146 17.37 -5.53 20.85
CA GLN A 146 17.53 -4.11 21.10
C GLN A 146 16.98 -3.28 19.94
N ASP A 147 17.22 -3.69 18.69
CA ASP A 147 16.65 -3.03 17.52
C ASP A 147 15.11 -3.07 17.53
N LYS A 148 14.51 -4.16 18.02
CA LYS A 148 13.06 -4.26 18.16
C LYS A 148 12.51 -3.31 19.23
N LEU A 149 13.22 -3.17 20.35
CA LEU A 149 12.83 -2.23 21.40
C LEU A 149 12.96 -0.77 20.93
N GLU A 150 14.04 -0.43 20.22
CA GLU A 150 14.20 0.89 19.61
C GLU A 150 13.16 1.14 18.51
N THR A 151 12.81 0.11 17.73
CA THR A 151 11.71 0.19 16.74
C THR A 151 10.38 0.52 17.42
N LEU A 152 10.06 -0.15 18.54
CA LEU A 152 8.86 0.14 19.33
C LEU A 152 8.90 1.53 19.98
N ARG A 153 10.09 2.09 20.21
CA ARG A 153 10.25 3.44 20.75
C ARG A 153 10.07 4.51 19.67
N ILE A 154 10.62 4.32 18.46
CA ILE A 154 10.72 5.37 17.45
C ILE A 154 9.57 5.31 16.43
N ASN A 155 9.29 4.13 15.85
CA ASN A 155 8.39 4.01 14.71
C ASN A 155 6.93 4.37 14.99
N PRO A 156 6.33 4.11 16.17
CA PRO A 156 4.96 4.56 16.44
C PRO A 156 4.83 6.08 16.32
N HIS A 157 5.86 6.83 16.74
CA HIS A 157 5.85 8.27 16.67
C HIS A 157 6.03 8.79 15.24
N ARG A 158 6.91 8.17 14.43
CA ARG A 158 7.04 8.48 13.00
C ARG A 158 5.76 8.17 12.22
N LEU A 159 5.13 7.03 12.49
CA LEU A 159 3.85 6.66 11.90
C LEU A 159 2.74 7.62 12.31
N LEU A 160 2.68 8.01 13.59
CA LEU A 160 1.72 9.01 14.06
C LEU A 160 1.97 10.37 13.42
N TYR A 161 3.23 10.78 13.26
CA TYR A 161 3.61 12.02 12.58
C TYR A 161 3.12 12.02 11.13
N ASN A 162 3.29 10.92 10.41
CA ASN A 162 2.83 10.79 9.03
C ASN A 162 1.30 10.69 8.95
N ALA A 163 0.64 10.03 9.91
CA ALA A 163 -0.82 9.94 9.99
C ALA A 163 -1.50 11.30 10.11
N VAL A 164 -0.84 12.28 10.74
CA VAL A 164 -1.23 13.70 10.69
C VAL A 164 -0.82 14.25 9.31
N ASP A 165 -1.59 13.88 8.31
CA ASP A 165 -1.26 14.02 6.90
C ASP A 165 -1.87 15.29 6.28
N PRO A 166 -1.07 16.12 5.58
CA PRO A 166 -1.57 17.30 4.87
C PRO A 166 -2.15 16.98 3.48
N SER A 167 -2.20 15.72 3.04
CA SER A 167 -2.71 15.36 1.71
C SER A 167 -4.13 15.90 1.47
N GLY A 168 -4.34 16.47 0.28
CA GLY A 168 -5.56 17.20 -0.07
C GLY A 168 -5.57 18.68 0.31
N LEU A 169 -4.54 19.21 0.97
CA LEU A 169 -4.39 20.66 1.16
C LEU A 169 -3.59 21.30 0.01
N PRO A 170 -4.04 22.43 -0.56
CA PRO A 170 -3.29 23.14 -1.58
C PRO A 170 -2.09 23.90 -1.00
N TYR A 171 -1.16 24.29 -1.86
CA TYR A 171 -0.11 25.25 -1.50
C TYR A 171 -0.70 26.67 -1.39
N PRO A 172 -0.28 27.49 -0.41
CA PRO A 172 0.78 27.24 0.58
C PRO A 172 0.28 26.58 1.90
N MET A 173 -1.02 26.27 2.02
CA MET A 173 -1.60 25.68 3.25
C MET A 173 -0.90 24.38 3.66
N LYS A 174 -0.57 23.51 2.69
CA LYS A 174 0.21 22.28 2.90
C LYS A 174 1.52 22.56 3.65
N ASN A 175 2.27 23.58 3.23
CA ASN A 175 3.56 23.94 3.85
C ASN A 175 3.41 24.50 5.26
N TYR A 176 2.41 25.37 5.49
CA TYR A 176 2.14 25.88 6.83
C TYR A 176 1.68 24.77 7.78
N PHE A 177 0.88 23.82 7.29
CA PHE A 177 0.46 22.65 8.05
C PHE A 177 1.67 21.80 8.46
N VAL A 178 2.58 21.48 7.52
CA VAL A 178 3.80 20.70 7.82
C VAL A 178 4.67 21.42 8.85
N LYS A 179 4.88 22.74 8.70
CA LYS A 179 5.64 23.54 9.67
C LYS A 179 5.02 23.54 11.07
N ALA A 180 3.70 23.76 11.16
CA ALA A 180 2.99 23.74 12.43
C ALA A 180 3.06 22.35 13.08
N LYS A 181 2.85 21.29 12.29
CA LYS A 181 2.98 19.90 12.72
C LYS A 181 4.40 19.60 13.24
N ALA A 182 5.43 20.02 12.49
CA ALA A 182 6.83 19.84 12.87
C ALA A 182 7.14 20.47 14.23
N ILE A 183 6.76 21.74 14.45
CA ILE A 183 6.99 22.45 15.72
C ILE A 183 6.31 21.72 16.90
N LEU A 184 5.05 21.30 16.73
CA LEU A 184 4.30 20.63 17.78
C LEU A 184 4.94 19.28 18.15
N PHE A 185 5.29 18.46 17.16
CA PHE A 185 5.90 17.16 17.40
C PHE A 185 7.34 17.26 17.89
N SER A 186 8.16 18.15 17.33
CA SER A 186 9.56 18.30 17.76
C SER A 186 9.65 18.73 19.21
N ASN A 187 8.80 19.67 19.65
CA ASN A 187 8.75 20.13 21.03
C ASN A 187 8.24 19.05 21.99
N PHE A 188 7.27 18.23 21.56
CA PHE A 188 6.78 17.12 22.36
C PHE A 188 7.83 16.01 22.48
N MET A 189 8.49 15.64 21.39
CA MET A 189 9.48 14.55 21.39
C MET A 189 10.79 14.93 22.08
N SER A 190 11.20 16.21 22.00
CA SER A 190 12.38 16.70 22.73
C SER A 190 12.20 16.63 24.25
N TYR A 191 10.98 16.83 24.75
CA TYR A 191 10.66 16.65 26.18
C TYR A 191 10.90 15.21 26.66
N PHE A 192 10.68 14.22 25.80
CA PHE A 192 10.92 12.80 26.12
C PHE A 192 12.30 12.29 25.68
N HIS A 193 13.17 13.17 25.17
CA HIS A 193 14.48 12.80 24.61
C HIS A 193 14.37 11.69 23.55
N ILE A 194 13.39 11.79 22.67
CA ILE A 194 13.21 10.88 21.53
C ILE A 194 13.58 11.63 20.25
N GLU A 195 14.67 11.20 19.61
CA GLU A 195 15.11 11.73 18.32
C GLU A 195 14.43 10.94 17.19
N LEU A 196 13.59 11.63 16.41
CA LEU A 196 12.89 11.00 15.28
C LEU A 196 13.59 11.24 13.94
N GLU A 197 14.33 12.34 13.79
CA GLU A 197 15.03 12.64 12.53
C GLU A 197 16.24 11.74 12.33
N GLY A 198 16.56 11.43 11.07
CA GLY A 198 17.70 10.61 10.71
C GLY A 198 17.34 9.29 10.01
N THR A 199 18.37 8.49 9.78
CA THR A 199 18.34 7.23 9.03
C THR A 199 18.26 5.99 9.94
N THR A 200 18.22 6.19 11.26
CA THR A 200 18.09 5.09 12.22
C THR A 200 16.78 4.35 11.98
N LEU A 201 16.86 3.03 11.77
CA LEU A 201 15.70 2.16 11.53
C LEU A 201 14.80 2.67 10.38
N THR A 202 15.40 3.13 9.27
CA THR A 202 14.69 3.46 8.03
C THR A 202 15.01 2.45 6.92
N GLN A 203 14.13 2.31 5.93
CA GLN A 203 14.39 1.47 4.74
C GLN A 203 14.92 2.28 3.56
N ASN A 204 15.55 1.58 2.60
CA ASN A 204 15.85 2.10 1.27
C ASN A 204 16.60 3.44 1.27
N GLN A 205 17.51 3.63 2.23
CA GLN A 205 18.29 4.86 2.41
C GLN A 205 17.41 6.12 2.58
N THR A 206 16.16 5.95 3.02
CA THR A 206 15.26 7.07 3.31
C THR A 206 15.69 7.76 4.61
N ASN A 207 15.50 9.07 4.67
CA ASN A 207 15.75 9.86 5.86
C ASN A 207 14.42 10.39 6.41
N PHE A 208 14.13 10.14 7.68
CA PHE A 208 12.99 10.79 8.32
C PHE A 208 13.36 12.24 8.64
N SER A 209 12.56 13.19 8.14
CA SER A 209 12.65 14.59 8.60
C SER A 209 11.26 15.17 8.77
N TYR A 210 11.10 15.97 9.82
CA TYR A 210 9.84 16.65 10.13
C TYR A 210 9.40 17.60 9.01
N LEU A 211 10.33 18.26 8.32
CA LEU A 211 9.98 19.25 7.29
C LEU A 211 9.76 18.64 5.91
N THR A 212 9.85 17.30 5.78
CA THR A 212 9.55 16.60 4.55
C THR A 212 8.08 16.82 4.16
N VAL A 213 7.86 17.34 2.96
CA VAL A 213 6.53 17.53 2.40
C VAL A 213 6.19 16.26 1.62
N PRO A 214 5.20 15.45 2.05
CA PRO A 214 4.89 14.20 1.35
C PRO A 214 4.36 14.47 -0.06
N HIS A 215 4.74 13.62 -1.01
CA HIS A 215 4.20 13.67 -2.36
C HIS A 215 2.73 13.27 -2.35
N LEU A 216 1.94 13.94 -3.19
CA LEU A 216 0.54 13.59 -3.35
C LEU A 216 0.40 12.52 -4.45
N THR A 217 0.72 11.28 -4.08
CA THR A 217 0.70 10.08 -4.93
C THR A 217 0.07 8.89 -4.20
N GLU A 218 -0.22 7.82 -4.93
CA GLU A 218 -0.76 6.56 -4.41
C GLU A 218 0.16 5.80 -3.44
N ASP A 219 1.46 6.14 -3.42
CA ASP A 219 2.44 5.50 -2.55
C ASP A 219 2.62 6.25 -1.24
N GLU A 220 2.61 7.58 -1.25
CA GLU A 220 2.94 8.41 -0.09
C GLU A 220 1.74 9.03 0.62
N ALA A 221 0.59 9.19 -0.06
CA ALA A 221 -0.57 9.82 0.55
C ALA A 221 -1.13 8.98 1.71
N TRP A 222 -1.70 9.65 2.71
CA TRP A 222 -2.48 8.99 3.76
C TRP A 222 -3.94 9.44 3.67
N PHE A 223 -4.63 9.51 4.81
CA PHE A 223 -6.07 9.76 4.87
C PHE A 223 -6.42 11.26 4.93
N GLY A 224 -5.43 12.14 4.79
CA GLY A 224 -5.60 13.58 4.88
C GLY A 224 -6.04 14.06 6.28
N PRO A 225 -6.20 15.38 6.46
CA PRO A 225 -6.51 15.96 7.76
C PRO A 225 -7.90 15.54 8.26
N LEU A 226 -8.87 15.43 7.34
CA LEU A 226 -10.23 15.00 7.67
C LEU A 226 -10.29 13.54 8.12
N GLY A 227 -9.62 12.64 7.37
CA GLY A 227 -9.58 11.22 7.71
C GLY A 227 -8.90 10.99 9.04
N PHE A 228 -7.76 11.62 9.29
CA PHE A 228 -7.05 11.53 10.56
C PHE A 228 -7.92 11.93 11.75
N VAL A 229 -8.55 13.12 11.71
CA VAL A 229 -9.36 13.63 12.81
C VAL A 229 -10.59 12.75 13.05
N LEU A 230 -11.34 12.43 12.00
CA LEU A 230 -12.58 11.67 12.15
C LEU A 230 -12.32 10.23 12.60
N MET A 231 -11.30 9.56 12.07
CA MET A 231 -10.95 8.20 12.48
C MET A 231 -10.41 8.16 13.90
N SER A 232 -9.59 9.13 14.31
CA SER A 232 -9.06 9.20 15.68
C SER A 232 -10.20 9.36 16.70
N ILE A 233 -11.13 10.29 16.44
CA ILE A 233 -12.31 10.48 17.30
C ILE A 233 -13.19 9.22 17.29
N ALA A 234 -13.40 8.61 16.14
CA ALA A 234 -14.22 7.40 16.01
C ALA A 234 -13.61 6.20 16.74
N LEU A 235 -12.29 6.04 16.70
CA LEU A 235 -11.56 4.98 17.39
C LEU A 235 -11.66 5.15 18.91
N LEU A 236 -11.41 6.36 19.43
CA LEU A 236 -11.52 6.67 20.86
C LEU A 236 -12.96 6.53 21.36
N ALA A 237 -13.93 7.08 20.64
CA ALA A 237 -15.35 6.90 20.96
C ALA A 237 -15.78 5.43 20.86
N GLY A 238 -15.22 4.68 19.91
CA GLY A 238 -15.41 3.25 19.73
C GLY A 238 -14.92 2.47 20.95
N LEU A 239 -13.71 2.75 21.44
CA LEU A 239 -13.13 2.18 22.66
C LEU A 239 -14.02 2.45 23.88
N VAL A 240 -14.31 3.73 24.15
CA VAL A 240 -15.11 4.14 25.32
C VAL A 240 -16.48 3.48 25.30
N ASN A 241 -17.16 3.48 24.15
CA ASN A 241 -18.46 2.83 24.02
C ASN A 241 -18.36 1.29 24.09
N GLY A 242 -17.31 0.70 23.53
CA GLY A 242 -17.05 -0.73 23.58
C GLY A 242 -16.93 -1.24 25.01
N ILE A 243 -16.15 -0.53 25.84
CA ILE A 243 -15.98 -0.83 27.26
C ILE A 243 -17.29 -0.55 28.03
N ARG A 244 -17.83 0.67 27.95
CA ARG A 244 -19.01 1.07 28.74
C ARG A 244 -20.26 0.26 28.42
N LYS A 245 -20.50 -0.05 27.15
CA LYS A 245 -21.68 -0.80 26.69
C LYS A 245 -21.43 -2.31 26.56
N LYS A 246 -20.22 -2.79 26.89
CA LYS A 246 -19.79 -4.18 26.68
C LYS A 246 -20.09 -4.68 25.26
N ASP A 247 -19.84 -3.82 24.27
CA ASP A 247 -20.07 -4.11 22.84
C ASP A 247 -18.81 -4.77 22.25
N PRO A 248 -18.83 -6.10 22.03
CA PRO A 248 -17.65 -6.84 21.59
C PRO A 248 -17.17 -6.41 20.20
N LEU A 249 -18.06 -5.90 19.35
CA LEU A 249 -17.66 -5.47 18.00
C LEU A 249 -16.82 -4.21 18.07
N ARG A 250 -17.30 -3.17 18.77
CA ARG A 250 -16.56 -1.90 18.88
C ARG A 250 -15.22 -2.09 19.58
N PHE A 251 -15.21 -2.87 20.66
CA PHE A 251 -13.98 -3.17 21.38
C PHE A 251 -13.02 -4.04 20.55
N GLY A 252 -13.54 -5.06 19.85
CA GLY A 252 -12.74 -5.91 18.98
C GLY A 252 -12.15 -5.16 17.77
N LEU A 253 -12.86 -4.19 17.19
CA LEU A 253 -12.31 -3.32 16.14
C LEU A 253 -11.18 -2.42 16.65
N PHE A 254 -11.30 -1.91 17.88
CA PHE A 254 -10.20 -1.18 18.52
C PHE A 254 -8.98 -2.09 18.74
N LEU A 255 -9.18 -3.28 19.30
CA LEU A 255 -8.10 -4.25 19.49
C LEU A 255 -7.48 -4.70 18.16
N THR A 256 -8.29 -4.83 17.12
CA THR A 256 -7.81 -5.13 15.76
C THR A 256 -6.90 -4.03 15.25
N THR A 257 -7.30 -2.77 15.42
CA THR A 257 -6.48 -1.60 15.06
C THR A 257 -5.14 -1.61 15.79
N LEU A 258 -5.16 -1.84 17.10
CA LEU A 258 -3.96 -1.91 17.92
C LEU A 258 -3.04 -3.07 17.49
N ALA A 259 -3.59 -4.28 17.36
CA ALA A 259 -2.82 -5.46 16.98
C ALA A 259 -2.23 -5.33 15.57
N TYR A 260 -2.98 -4.79 14.61
CA TYR A 260 -2.50 -4.55 13.25
C TYR A 260 -1.37 -3.53 13.23
N THR A 261 -1.53 -2.42 13.96
CA THR A 261 -0.51 -1.36 14.05
C THR A 261 0.77 -1.92 14.67
N LEU A 262 0.66 -2.72 15.73
CA LEU A 262 1.81 -3.41 16.33
C LEU A 262 2.46 -4.39 15.36
N CYS A 263 1.69 -5.13 14.56
CA CYS A 263 2.25 -6.02 13.55
C CYS A 263 3.04 -5.24 12.48
N ILE A 264 2.50 -4.11 12.00
CA ILE A 264 3.23 -3.23 11.06
C ILE A 264 4.55 -2.78 11.69
N ILE A 265 4.54 -2.28 12.93
CA ILE A 265 5.75 -1.81 13.61
C ILE A 265 6.76 -2.93 13.81
N MET A 266 6.30 -4.14 14.15
CA MET A 266 7.17 -5.26 14.54
C MET A 266 7.68 -6.12 13.39
N PHE A 267 6.96 -6.16 12.26
CA PHE A 267 7.27 -7.05 11.14
C PHE A 267 7.64 -6.32 9.86
N ARG A 268 7.50 -4.99 9.79
CA ARG A 268 8.12 -4.20 8.72
C ARG A 268 9.51 -3.75 9.18
N PRO A 269 10.55 -3.89 8.33
CA PRO A 269 11.88 -3.38 8.66
C PRO A 269 11.81 -1.87 8.75
N GLY A 270 11.95 -1.28 9.93
CA GLY A 270 12.04 0.18 10.01
C GLY A 270 10.87 0.97 9.40
N TRP A 271 11.09 2.27 9.27
CA TRP A 271 10.15 3.22 8.72
C TRP A 271 10.46 3.53 7.26
N ASP A 272 9.42 3.76 6.47
CA ASP A 272 9.48 4.27 5.11
C ASP A 272 8.25 5.19 4.87
N PRO A 273 8.31 6.15 3.93
CA PRO A 273 7.19 7.08 3.69
C PRO A 273 5.93 6.38 3.14
N TYR A 274 6.06 5.18 2.59
CA TYR A 274 4.99 4.46 1.89
C TYR A 274 4.06 3.65 2.79
N GLN A 275 4.32 3.64 4.12
CA GLN A 275 3.59 2.77 5.05
C GLN A 275 2.12 3.16 5.26
N GLY A 276 1.72 4.38 4.86
CA GLY A 276 0.35 4.87 5.01
C GLY A 276 -0.70 3.99 4.33
N ARG A 277 -0.39 3.49 3.13
CA ARG A 277 -1.30 2.62 2.36
C ARG A 277 -1.66 1.33 3.09
N TYR A 278 -0.75 0.79 3.89
CA TYR A 278 -1.02 -0.44 4.64
C TYR A 278 -2.13 -0.26 5.68
N PHE A 279 -2.39 0.98 6.13
CA PHE A 279 -3.46 1.26 7.07
C PHE A 279 -4.86 1.33 6.43
N LEU A 280 -5.00 1.16 5.11
CA LEU A 280 -6.31 1.08 4.44
C LEU A 280 -7.19 -0.03 5.03
N SER A 281 -6.59 -1.17 5.35
CA SER A 281 -7.23 -2.31 6.04
C SER A 281 -7.86 -1.95 7.37
N ILE A 282 -7.30 -0.95 8.06
CA ILE A 282 -7.80 -0.45 9.35
C ILE A 282 -8.78 0.70 9.14
N ALA A 283 -8.49 1.61 8.20
CA ALA A 283 -9.36 2.73 7.88
C ALA A 283 -10.76 2.25 7.50
N VAL A 284 -10.88 1.22 6.66
CA VAL A 284 -12.18 0.66 6.24
C VAL A 284 -12.98 0.07 7.42
N LEU A 285 -12.31 -0.36 8.49
CA LEU A 285 -12.94 -0.88 9.70
C LEU A 285 -13.32 0.22 10.69
N ILE A 286 -12.53 1.30 10.76
CA ILE A 286 -12.75 2.43 11.68
C ILE A 286 -13.79 3.41 11.13
N THR A 287 -13.80 3.69 9.82
CA THR A 287 -14.71 4.67 9.21
C THR A 287 -16.20 4.41 9.54
N PRO A 288 -16.70 3.16 9.57
CA PRO A 288 -18.06 2.86 10.03
C PRO A 288 -18.37 3.26 11.49
N LEU A 289 -17.36 3.47 12.34
CA LEU A 289 -17.54 3.92 13.73
C LEU A 289 -17.83 5.43 13.83
N ILE A 290 -17.54 6.22 12.78
CA ILE A 290 -17.81 7.66 12.74
C ILE A 290 -19.30 7.93 13.04
N ASN A 291 -19.56 8.90 13.92
CA ASN A 291 -20.88 9.16 14.46
C ASN A 291 -21.35 10.61 14.24
N LEU A 292 -21.36 11.07 13.00
CA LEU A 292 -21.77 12.46 12.67
C LEU A 292 -23.29 12.64 12.49
N TYR A 293 -24.03 11.56 12.23
CA TYR A 293 -25.44 11.66 11.85
C TYR A 293 -26.43 11.56 13.03
N PHE A 294 -25.99 11.11 14.20
CA PHE A 294 -26.90 10.60 15.25
C PHE A 294 -27.35 11.63 16.29
N SER A 295 -26.93 12.89 16.18
CA SER A 295 -27.29 13.94 17.13
C SER A 295 -27.65 15.23 16.42
N ASP A 296 -28.77 15.83 16.83
CA ASP A 296 -29.30 17.07 16.26
C ASP A 296 -28.80 18.34 16.94
N THR A 297 -27.85 18.23 17.87
CA THR A 297 -27.22 19.38 18.51
C THR A 297 -26.61 20.31 17.45
N LYS A 298 -26.75 21.63 17.65
CA LYS A 298 -26.23 22.64 16.72
C LYS A 298 -24.74 22.42 16.42
N PHE A 299 -23.97 22.03 17.44
CA PHE A 299 -22.56 21.69 17.34
C PHE A 299 -22.30 20.52 16.38
N LEU A 300 -22.91 19.36 16.60
CA LEU A 300 -22.67 18.19 15.73
C LEU A 300 -23.21 18.38 14.32
N ARG A 301 -24.27 19.19 14.16
CA ARG A 301 -24.76 19.62 12.84
C ARG A 301 -23.72 20.47 12.10
N PHE A 302 -23.08 21.42 12.77
CA PHE A 302 -21.99 22.21 12.20
C PHE A 302 -20.83 21.31 11.77
N PHE A 303 -20.35 20.41 12.66
CA PHE A 303 -19.28 19.47 12.32
C PHE A 303 -19.63 18.57 11.15
N ARG A 304 -20.87 18.08 11.07
CA ARG A 304 -21.36 17.29 9.92
C ARG A 304 -21.23 18.07 8.61
N TYR A 305 -21.71 19.31 8.56
CA TYR A 305 -21.60 20.13 7.34
C TYR A 305 -20.14 20.51 7.03
N ALA A 306 -19.35 20.87 8.04
CA ALA A 306 -17.93 21.16 7.87
C ALA A 306 -17.16 19.95 7.34
N SER A 307 -17.45 18.73 7.83
CA SER A 307 -16.86 17.49 7.31
C SER A 307 -17.25 17.23 5.86
N VAL A 308 -18.50 17.49 5.46
CA VAL A 308 -18.93 17.35 4.06
C VAL A 308 -18.22 18.36 3.16
N VAL A 309 -18.16 19.63 3.55
CA VAL A 309 -17.46 20.68 2.78
C VAL A 309 -15.97 20.33 2.65
N MET A 310 -15.34 19.92 3.75
CA MET A 310 -13.93 19.49 3.74
C MET A 310 -13.71 18.25 2.88
N ALA A 311 -14.62 17.28 2.90
CA ALA A 311 -14.53 16.07 2.08
C ALA A 311 -14.60 16.40 0.58
N VAL A 312 -15.52 17.28 0.18
CA VAL A 312 -15.63 17.76 -1.21
C VAL A 312 -14.38 18.53 -1.60
N PHE A 313 -13.90 19.42 -0.74
CA PHE A 313 -12.68 20.19 -0.97
C PHE A 313 -11.46 19.29 -1.17
N ILE A 314 -11.22 18.34 -0.25
CA ILE A 314 -10.13 17.36 -0.33
C ILE A 314 -10.25 16.52 -1.61
N THR A 315 -11.45 16.08 -1.98
CA THR A 315 -11.64 15.29 -3.21
C THR A 315 -11.20 16.06 -4.45
N LEU A 316 -11.64 17.32 -4.56
CA LEU A 316 -11.28 18.20 -5.67
C LEU A 316 -9.77 18.46 -5.73
N THR A 317 -9.18 18.84 -4.60
CA THR A 317 -7.74 19.16 -4.54
C THR A 317 -6.86 17.93 -4.73
N THR A 318 -7.26 16.76 -4.22
CA THR A 318 -6.52 15.51 -4.44
C THR A 318 -6.46 15.15 -5.92
N HIS A 319 -7.55 15.31 -6.66
CA HIS A 319 -7.55 15.10 -8.11
C HIS A 319 -6.71 16.15 -8.86
N LEU A 320 -6.89 17.44 -8.53
CA LEU A 320 -6.21 18.52 -9.23
C LEU A 320 -4.69 18.55 -8.98
N LEU A 321 -4.25 18.12 -7.79
CA LEU A 321 -2.86 18.18 -7.34
C LEU A 321 -2.15 16.82 -7.39
N ASN A 322 -2.75 15.81 -8.01
CA ASN A 322 -2.12 14.49 -8.16
C ASN A 322 -0.83 14.61 -8.99
N GLU A 323 0.30 14.29 -8.37
CA GLU A 323 1.62 14.40 -9.00
C GLU A 323 1.88 13.25 -9.99
N ALA A 324 1.30 12.07 -9.76
CA ALA A 324 1.39 10.95 -10.68
C ALA A 324 0.47 11.11 -11.90
N LYS A 325 -0.59 11.94 -11.79
CA LYS A 325 -1.61 12.15 -12.83
C LYS A 325 -2.00 13.63 -12.90
N PRO A 326 -1.11 14.51 -13.38
CA PRO A 326 -1.31 15.95 -13.31
C PRO A 326 -2.39 16.41 -14.31
N VAL A 327 -3.63 16.52 -13.84
CA VAL A 327 -4.75 17.04 -14.65
C VAL A 327 -4.62 18.55 -14.87
N ALA A 328 -4.01 19.27 -13.93
CA ALA A 328 -3.74 20.71 -13.99
C ALA A 328 -2.35 21.03 -13.45
N VAL A 329 -1.71 22.06 -14.03
CA VAL A 329 -0.41 22.57 -13.57
C VAL A 329 -0.61 23.88 -12.83
N PHE A 330 -0.10 23.96 -11.60
CA PHE A 330 -0.16 25.17 -10.79
C PHE A 330 1.24 25.75 -10.64
N LYS A 331 1.42 27.05 -10.93
CA LYS A 331 2.72 27.74 -10.85
C LYS A 331 3.43 27.60 -9.49
N ASN A 332 2.65 27.42 -8.42
CA ASN A 332 3.15 27.32 -7.05
C ASN A 332 3.29 25.87 -6.55
N ASN A 333 3.01 24.88 -7.40
CA ASN A 333 3.22 23.47 -7.05
C ASN A 333 4.70 23.14 -7.30
N PRO A 334 5.47 22.75 -6.26
CA PRO A 334 6.89 22.45 -6.40
C PRO A 334 7.18 21.16 -7.16
N SER A 335 6.17 20.38 -7.55
CA SER A 335 6.38 19.22 -8.40
C SER A 335 7.06 19.66 -9.71
N LEU A 336 8.09 18.94 -10.14
CA LEU A 336 8.86 19.18 -11.38
C LEU A 336 8.00 19.02 -12.66
N ILE A 337 6.68 18.99 -12.52
CA ILE A 337 5.68 18.78 -13.56
C ILE A 337 5.32 20.12 -14.18
N ARG A 338 5.75 20.32 -15.42
CA ARG A 338 5.47 21.55 -16.18
C ARG A 338 4.30 21.40 -17.15
N GLU A 339 3.80 20.18 -17.33
CA GLU A 339 2.79 19.85 -18.34
C GLU A 339 1.68 18.98 -17.76
N THR A 340 0.48 19.07 -18.35
CA THR A 340 -0.66 18.24 -17.97
C THR A 340 -0.56 16.87 -18.64
N ILE A 341 -1.16 15.86 -18.02
CA ILE A 341 -1.22 14.48 -18.52
C ILE A 341 -1.77 14.39 -19.95
N TRP A 342 -2.59 15.36 -20.36
CA TRP A 342 -3.21 15.43 -21.69
C TRP A 342 -2.21 15.72 -22.81
N ASN A 343 -1.12 16.43 -22.50
CA ASN A 343 -0.11 16.84 -23.47
C ASN A 343 1.09 15.90 -23.52
N LEU A 344 1.18 14.97 -22.57
CA LEU A 344 2.27 13.99 -22.50
C LEU A 344 2.07 12.88 -23.54
N ASP A 345 3.15 12.45 -24.18
CA ASP A 345 3.13 11.21 -24.97
C ASP A 345 3.16 9.97 -24.06
N ARG A 346 3.13 8.79 -24.67
CA ARG A 346 3.04 7.52 -23.95
C ARG A 346 4.23 7.29 -23.02
N VAL A 347 5.46 7.49 -23.51
CA VAL A 347 6.67 7.25 -22.70
C VAL A 347 6.68 8.18 -21.49
N ASP A 348 6.28 9.43 -21.67
CA ASP A 348 6.17 10.38 -20.56
C ASP A 348 5.11 9.98 -19.55
N LYS A 349 3.93 9.55 -20.01
CA LYS A 349 2.86 9.06 -19.14
C LYS A 349 3.31 7.87 -18.29
N MET A 350 4.04 6.92 -18.88
CA MET A 350 4.50 5.71 -18.18
C MET A 350 5.63 6.01 -17.20
N THR A 351 6.52 6.94 -17.53
CA THR A 351 7.72 7.26 -16.74
C THR A 351 7.51 8.43 -15.77
N LEU A 352 6.29 8.97 -15.65
CA LEU A 352 5.98 10.06 -14.71
C LEU A 352 6.45 9.79 -13.27
N PRO A 353 6.21 8.61 -12.67
CA PRO A 353 6.69 8.29 -11.32
C PRO A 353 8.17 7.91 -11.29
N ASN A 354 8.77 7.52 -12.42
CA ASN A 354 10.18 7.15 -12.53
C ASN A 354 10.85 7.82 -13.74
N ARG A 355 11.10 9.13 -13.61
CA ARG A 355 11.56 9.96 -14.73
C ARG A 355 12.95 9.59 -15.26
N SER A 356 13.78 8.92 -14.46
CA SER A 356 15.11 8.48 -14.92
C SER A 356 15.02 7.44 -16.03
N LEU A 357 13.88 6.72 -16.14
CA LEU A 357 13.64 5.75 -17.20
C LEU A 357 13.21 6.41 -18.52
N ARG A 358 12.80 7.68 -18.51
CA ARG A 358 12.24 8.39 -19.68
C ARG A 358 13.17 8.38 -20.89
N ASP A 359 14.38 8.91 -20.72
CA ASP A 359 15.32 9.09 -21.83
C ASP A 359 15.90 7.75 -22.32
N PRO A 360 16.27 6.80 -21.44
CA PRO A 360 16.62 5.45 -21.86
C PRO A 360 15.54 4.75 -22.67
N LEU A 361 14.28 4.81 -22.20
CA LEU A 361 13.18 4.13 -22.87
C LEU A 361 12.90 4.71 -24.26
N ARG A 362 12.92 6.04 -24.41
CA ARG A 362 12.78 6.70 -25.72
C ARG A 362 13.88 6.30 -26.69
N SER A 363 15.12 6.28 -26.21
CA SER A 363 16.28 5.96 -27.04
C SER A 363 16.20 4.51 -27.53
N ILE A 364 15.86 3.58 -26.64
CA ILE A 364 15.66 2.17 -26.98
C ILE A 364 14.54 2.01 -28.01
N PHE A 365 13.36 2.61 -27.79
CA PHE A 365 12.25 2.51 -28.75
C PHE A 365 12.52 3.15 -30.10
N SER A 366 13.41 4.13 -30.18
CA SER A 366 13.82 4.70 -31.48
C SER A 366 14.75 3.80 -32.28
N LEU A 367 15.37 2.80 -31.65
CA LEU A 367 16.39 1.92 -32.23
C LEU A 367 15.89 0.49 -32.45
N VAL A 368 14.85 0.07 -31.73
CA VAL A 368 14.32 -1.29 -31.76
C VAL A 368 13.01 -1.34 -32.56
N PRO A 369 12.91 -2.18 -33.61
CA PRO A 369 11.66 -2.39 -34.35
C PRO A 369 10.54 -2.98 -33.49
N GLU A 370 9.29 -2.62 -33.81
CA GLU A 370 8.08 -3.03 -33.06
C GLU A 370 7.86 -4.56 -33.05
N ASP A 371 8.29 -5.29 -34.09
CA ASP A 371 8.10 -6.74 -34.22
C ASP A 371 9.28 -7.59 -33.68
N SER A 372 10.23 -6.97 -33.00
CA SER A 372 11.43 -7.66 -32.49
C SER A 372 11.18 -8.50 -31.24
N VAL A 373 12.02 -9.50 -31.02
CA VAL A 373 12.13 -10.21 -29.73
C VAL A 373 13.19 -9.54 -28.87
N LEU A 374 12.77 -8.99 -27.73
CA LEU A 374 13.61 -8.25 -26.81
C LEU A 374 13.96 -9.09 -25.57
N GLY A 375 15.24 -9.38 -25.39
CA GLY A 375 15.80 -9.93 -24.17
C GLY A 375 15.94 -8.87 -23.08
N LEU A 376 15.37 -9.08 -21.90
CA LEU A 376 15.53 -8.17 -20.76
C LEU A 376 16.46 -8.75 -19.71
N CYS A 377 17.63 -8.14 -19.54
CA CYS A 377 18.60 -8.44 -18.49
C CYS A 377 18.69 -7.26 -17.50
N ILE A 378 17.69 -7.15 -16.62
CA ILE A 378 17.55 -6.03 -15.68
C ILE A 378 17.62 -6.47 -14.21
N ASP A 379 18.07 -5.57 -13.34
CA ASP A 379 18.10 -5.80 -11.90
C ASP A 379 16.68 -5.92 -11.30
N THR A 380 16.58 -6.65 -10.17
CA THR A 380 15.32 -6.74 -9.42
C THR A 380 14.88 -5.35 -8.95
N GLY A 381 13.63 -4.98 -9.25
CA GLY A 381 13.06 -3.68 -8.89
C GLY A 381 13.07 -2.65 -10.03
N VAL A 382 13.76 -2.94 -11.13
CA VAL A 382 13.66 -2.18 -12.38
C VAL A 382 12.36 -2.56 -13.10
N TRP A 383 11.71 -1.59 -13.77
CA TRP A 383 10.45 -1.81 -14.45
C TRP A 383 10.67 -2.51 -15.80
N ASP A 384 9.99 -3.64 -16.01
CA ASP A 384 9.96 -4.43 -17.24
C ASP A 384 8.76 -4.09 -18.13
N TYR A 385 7.61 -3.80 -17.53
CA TYR A 385 6.36 -3.54 -18.23
C TYR A 385 6.43 -2.42 -19.28
N PRO A 386 7.30 -1.38 -19.18
CA PRO A 386 7.36 -0.37 -20.23
C PRO A 386 7.77 -0.93 -21.58
N PHE A 387 8.58 -2.01 -21.61
CA PHE A 387 9.19 -2.54 -22.83
C PHE A 387 8.24 -3.33 -23.74
N PHE A 388 7.01 -3.66 -23.35
CA PHE A 388 6.06 -4.45 -24.15
C PHE A 388 5.50 -3.74 -25.40
N GLY A 389 6.02 -2.58 -25.81
CA GLY A 389 5.48 -1.83 -26.96
C GLY A 389 4.05 -1.30 -26.72
N GLU A 390 3.46 -0.63 -27.73
CA GLU A 390 2.10 -0.04 -27.62
C GLU A 390 0.97 -1.04 -27.88
N ASP A 391 1.20 -1.97 -28.81
CA ASP A 391 0.25 -2.95 -29.33
C ASP A 391 0.55 -4.39 -28.86
N PHE A 392 1.57 -4.57 -28.02
CA PHE A 392 2.07 -5.87 -27.56
C PHE A 392 2.59 -6.77 -28.69
N SER A 393 3.00 -6.20 -29.83
CA SER A 393 3.71 -6.95 -30.89
C SER A 393 5.08 -7.43 -30.42
N GLN A 394 5.74 -6.61 -29.59
CA GLN A 394 7.08 -6.87 -29.11
C GLN A 394 7.10 -8.01 -28.09
N GLN A 395 7.82 -9.09 -28.40
CA GLN A 395 7.95 -10.23 -27.50
C GLN A 395 9.07 -9.98 -26.50
N ILE A 396 8.75 -10.11 -25.21
CA ILE A 396 9.72 -9.94 -24.12
C ILE A 396 10.17 -11.30 -23.61
N VAL A 397 11.49 -11.52 -23.59
CA VAL A 397 12.12 -12.71 -23.01
C VAL A 397 12.97 -12.29 -21.80
N PRO A 398 12.58 -12.62 -20.56
CA PRO A 398 13.40 -12.31 -19.39
C PRO A 398 14.68 -13.17 -19.37
N ILE A 399 15.83 -12.53 -19.26
CA ILE A 399 17.13 -13.19 -19.13
C ILE A 399 17.45 -13.35 -17.64
N ASN A 400 17.09 -14.51 -17.09
CA ASN A 400 17.31 -14.84 -15.68
C ASN A 400 17.69 -16.34 -15.54
N PRO A 401 18.83 -16.70 -14.94
CA PRO A 401 19.81 -15.81 -14.30
C PRO A 401 20.61 -14.99 -15.33
N LYS A 402 21.20 -13.87 -14.92
CA LYS A 402 21.77 -12.86 -15.84
C LYS A 402 22.88 -13.43 -16.72
N GLU A 403 23.61 -14.43 -16.25
CA GLU A 403 24.70 -15.11 -16.95
C GLU A 403 24.21 -15.82 -18.23
N MET A 404 22.90 -16.08 -18.36
CA MET A 404 22.32 -16.63 -19.59
C MET A 404 22.54 -15.74 -20.81
N ILE A 405 22.79 -14.44 -20.59
CA ILE A 405 23.19 -13.50 -21.65
C ILE A 405 24.47 -13.94 -22.37
N LEU A 406 25.36 -14.72 -21.73
CA LEU A 406 26.63 -15.22 -22.27
C LEU A 406 26.47 -16.51 -23.09
N ASN A 407 25.31 -17.16 -23.00
CA ASN A 407 25.04 -18.41 -23.68
C ASN A 407 24.41 -18.13 -25.05
N GLN A 408 25.25 -17.97 -26.08
CA GLN A 408 24.81 -17.71 -27.45
C GLN A 408 23.74 -18.69 -27.94
N ASN A 409 23.90 -19.99 -27.66
CA ASN A 409 22.94 -21.00 -28.09
C ASN A 409 21.55 -20.77 -27.46
N TRP A 410 21.50 -20.38 -26.19
CA TRP A 410 20.25 -20.09 -25.52
C TRP A 410 19.60 -18.81 -26.07
N VAL A 411 20.40 -17.76 -26.32
CA VAL A 411 19.92 -16.50 -26.92
C VAL A 411 19.31 -16.77 -28.30
N SER A 412 20.02 -17.52 -29.16
CA SER A 412 19.52 -17.89 -30.48
C SER A 412 18.31 -18.83 -30.44
N GLN A 413 18.23 -19.75 -29.47
CA GLN A 413 17.06 -20.64 -29.31
C GLN A 413 15.79 -19.89 -28.91
N ASN A 414 15.91 -18.76 -28.23
CA ASN A 414 14.79 -17.90 -27.87
C ASN A 414 14.54 -16.81 -28.92
N GLU A 415 15.23 -16.86 -30.06
CA GLU A 415 15.06 -15.96 -31.19
C GLU A 415 15.21 -14.48 -30.80
N ILE A 416 16.09 -14.18 -29.82
CA ILE A 416 16.27 -12.81 -29.31
C ILE A 416 17.04 -11.96 -30.34
N ASP A 417 16.43 -10.86 -30.78
CA ASP A 417 17.01 -9.90 -31.72
C ASP A 417 17.84 -8.82 -31.02
N TYR A 418 17.33 -8.33 -29.88
CA TYR A 418 17.93 -7.24 -29.12
C TYR A 418 17.96 -7.56 -27.64
N ILE A 419 18.96 -7.06 -26.91
CA ILE A 419 19.06 -7.24 -25.46
C ILE A 419 19.18 -5.88 -24.78
N VAL A 420 18.27 -5.60 -23.84
CA VAL A 420 18.38 -4.45 -22.93
C VAL A 420 18.98 -4.91 -21.61
N MET A 421 20.06 -4.26 -21.22
CA MET A 421 20.75 -4.52 -19.98
C MET A 421 20.73 -3.30 -19.07
N ASN A 422 20.29 -3.50 -17.83
CA ASN A 422 20.39 -2.52 -16.76
C ASN A 422 20.74 -3.25 -15.47
N THR A 423 22.04 -3.41 -15.22
CA THR A 423 22.54 -4.13 -14.05
C THR A 423 23.74 -3.45 -13.43
N ASN A 424 23.81 -3.52 -12.11
CA ASN A 424 24.96 -3.03 -11.34
C ASN A 424 26.10 -4.05 -11.23
N THR A 425 25.95 -5.24 -11.82
CA THR A 425 26.95 -6.31 -11.78
C THR A 425 27.71 -6.39 -13.09
N ASP A 426 29.04 -6.34 -13.03
CA ASP A 426 29.88 -6.61 -14.19
C ASP A 426 29.75 -8.08 -14.59
N LEU A 427 29.11 -8.35 -15.73
CA LEU A 427 28.87 -9.71 -16.23
C LEU A 427 30.03 -10.24 -17.08
N TRP A 428 30.89 -9.37 -17.62
CA TRP A 428 32.04 -9.71 -18.45
C TRP A 428 33.07 -8.58 -18.48
N GLU A 429 34.32 -8.90 -18.82
CA GLU A 429 35.37 -7.89 -19.09
C GLU A 429 35.30 -7.32 -20.51
N ASN A 430 34.87 -8.13 -21.50
CA ASN A 430 34.70 -7.73 -22.90
C ASN A 430 33.36 -8.22 -23.43
N THR A 431 32.68 -7.39 -24.24
CA THR A 431 31.38 -7.71 -24.84
C THR A 431 31.45 -9.00 -25.66
N PRO A 432 30.51 -9.94 -25.48
CA PRO A 432 30.47 -11.18 -26.26
C PRO A 432 30.49 -10.91 -27.78
N PRO A 433 31.21 -11.72 -28.59
CA PRO A 433 31.42 -11.42 -30.01
C PRO A 433 30.15 -11.36 -30.87
N TYR A 434 29.07 -12.03 -30.43
CA TYR A 434 27.77 -12.04 -31.10
C TYR A 434 26.86 -10.88 -30.68
N LEU A 435 27.32 -10.01 -29.77
CA LEU A 435 26.60 -8.83 -29.33
C LEU A 435 27.29 -7.57 -29.83
N GLU A 436 26.52 -6.64 -30.36
CA GLU A 436 26.99 -5.32 -30.77
C GLU A 436 26.23 -4.23 -30.01
N ILE A 437 26.97 -3.34 -29.34
CA ILE A 437 26.39 -2.23 -28.59
C ILE A 437 25.86 -1.19 -29.56
N ILE A 438 24.56 -0.91 -29.47
CA ILE A 438 23.88 0.11 -30.29
C ILE A 438 23.61 1.38 -29.45
N TYR A 439 23.44 1.22 -28.15
CA TYR A 439 23.19 2.33 -27.24
C TYR A 439 23.80 2.04 -25.86
N ASP A 440 24.44 3.05 -25.28
CA ASP A 440 25.00 3.02 -23.93
C ASP A 440 24.87 4.40 -23.30
N TYR A 441 23.96 4.54 -22.33
CA TYR A 441 23.79 5.76 -21.57
C TYR A 441 23.09 5.53 -20.24
N GLY A 442 23.59 6.16 -19.18
CA GLY A 442 22.93 6.19 -17.88
C GLY A 442 22.77 4.82 -17.21
N GLY A 443 23.69 3.88 -17.48
CA GLY A 443 23.62 2.51 -16.97
C GLY A 443 22.66 1.60 -17.75
N TRP A 444 22.13 2.06 -18.89
CA TRP A 444 21.34 1.26 -19.80
C TRP A 444 22.15 0.97 -21.06
N ILE A 445 22.24 -0.31 -21.41
CA ILE A 445 22.94 -0.78 -22.60
C ILE A 445 21.97 -1.56 -23.48
N LEU A 446 21.96 -1.27 -24.78
CA LEU A 446 21.21 -2.01 -25.79
C LEU A 446 22.20 -2.73 -26.71
N PHE A 447 22.01 -4.03 -26.86
CA PHE A 447 22.75 -4.87 -27.79
C PHE A 447 21.85 -5.29 -28.96
N SER A 448 22.42 -5.38 -30.16
CA SER A 448 21.89 -6.24 -31.23
C SER A 448 22.57 -7.59 -31.19
N VAL A 449 21.81 -8.63 -31.49
CA VAL A 449 22.30 -10.00 -31.67
C VAL A 449 22.62 -10.23 -33.14
N LYS A 450 23.81 -10.77 -33.43
CA LYS A 450 24.32 -11.03 -34.79
C LYS A 450 23.93 -12.38 -35.37
#